data_AF-A0A1G8LQ87-F1
#
_entry.id   AF-A0A1G8LQ87-F1
#
_cell.length_a   1.000
_cell.length_b   1.000
_cell.length_c   1.000
_cell.angle_alpha   90.00
_cell.angle_beta   90.00
_cell.angle_gamma   90.00
#
_symmetry.space_group_name_H-M   'P 1'
#
loop_
_entity.id
_entity.type
_entity.pdbx_description
1 polymer ?
#
loop_
_entity_poly.entity_id
_entity_poly.type
_entity_poly.pdbx_seq_one_letter_code
_entity_poly.pdbx_strand_id
1 'polypeptide(L)'
;MPNKTELIKDTKYCEIHNQGRYVDNNYTYCIEKIYVKKLKRFEIRFSLYKDLTGHPEKYIARSLDVTELELISLLKDAIEKNVFTSEMIDEMSKLLSSSKKNSITYYHTFIYL
;
A
#
# COMPACT_ATOMS: atom_id res chain seq x y z
N MET A 1 1.68 -12.75 -8.03
CA MET A 1 2.81 -13.08 -7.15
C MET A 1 2.43 -12.64 -5.75
N PRO A 2 2.57 -13.44 -4.68
CA PRO A 2 2.57 -12.81 -3.37
C PRO A 2 3.86 -11.99 -3.35
N ASN A 3 3.73 -10.66 -3.37
CA ASN A 3 4.86 -9.75 -3.21
C ASN A 3 5.67 -10.18 -1.99
N LYS A 4 7.00 -10.16 -2.10
CA LYS A 4 7.91 -10.36 -0.98
C LYS A 4 7.45 -9.48 0.19
N THR A 5 6.96 -10.12 1.25
CA THR A 5 6.63 -9.46 2.52
C THR A 5 7.91 -9.35 3.33
N GLU A 6 8.38 -8.14 3.58
CA GLU A 6 9.59 -7.89 4.35
C GLU A 6 9.19 -7.17 5.63
N LEU A 7 9.49 -7.75 6.80
CA LEU A 7 9.13 -7.13 8.06
C LEU A 7 9.91 -5.82 8.23
N ILE A 8 9.22 -4.69 8.06
CA ILE A 8 9.76 -3.34 8.22
C ILE A 8 9.79 -2.97 9.70
N LYS A 9 8.69 -3.27 10.42
CA LYS A 9 8.53 -2.89 11.82
C LYS A 9 7.59 -3.84 12.53
N ASP A 10 8.01 -4.30 13.70
CA ASP A 10 7.13 -5.02 14.61
C ASP A 10 6.66 -4.12 15.76
N THR A 11 5.37 -4.19 16.09
CA THR A 11 4.77 -3.46 17.20
C THR A 11 3.92 -4.41 18.05
N LYS A 12 3.44 -3.90 19.19
CA LYS A 12 2.53 -4.67 20.05
C LYS A 12 1.24 -5.09 19.34
N TYR A 13 0.72 -4.27 18.42
CA TYR A 13 -0.57 -4.49 17.77
C TYR A 13 -0.43 -5.21 16.43
N CYS A 14 0.53 -4.79 15.60
CA CYS A 14 0.69 -5.30 14.24
C CYS A 14 2.16 -5.34 13.80
N GLU A 15 2.40 -6.09 12.74
CA GLU A 15 3.64 -6.07 11.96
C GLU A 15 3.41 -5.28 10.67
N ILE A 16 4.35 -4.45 10.26
CA ILE A 16 4.35 -3.75 8.97
C ILE A 16 5.24 -4.53 8.00
N HIS A 17 4.68 -5.01 6.89
CA HIS A 17 5.35 -5.92 5.94
C HIS A 17 5.66 -5.27 4.57
N ASN A 18 4.93 -4.23 4.20
CA ASN A 18 5.21 -3.42 3.01
C ASN A 18 4.68 -2.01 3.26
N GLN A 19 5.32 -1.01 2.66
CA GLN A 19 4.94 0.39 2.82
C GLN A 19 5.18 1.14 1.51
N GLY A 20 4.14 1.79 0.99
CA GLY A 20 4.26 2.92 0.08
C GLY A 20 4.21 4.21 0.87
N ARG A 21 5.04 5.19 0.52
CA ARG A 21 5.18 6.46 1.26
C ARG A 21 5.16 7.66 0.30
N TYR A 22 4.45 8.71 0.68
CA TYR A 22 4.55 10.05 0.10
C TYR A 22 4.84 11.05 1.22
N VAL A 23 5.75 11.99 0.99
CA VAL A 23 6.20 12.97 1.99
C VAL A 23 6.01 14.36 1.43
N ASP A 24 5.34 15.22 2.20
CA ASP A 24 5.28 16.66 1.94
C ASP A 24 5.98 17.44 3.08
N ASN A 25 5.88 18.77 3.05
CA ASN A 25 6.53 19.65 4.04
C ASN A 25 6.02 19.47 5.48
N ASN A 26 4.86 18.83 5.67
CA ASN A 26 4.15 18.76 6.95
C ASN A 26 3.95 17.32 7.44
N TYR A 27 3.77 16.38 6.52
CA TYR A 27 3.31 15.05 6.80
C TYR A 27 3.97 13.99 5.93
N THR A 28 3.96 12.78 6.48
CA THR A 28 4.23 11.55 5.78
C THR A 28 2.94 10.74 5.68
N TYR A 29 2.52 10.43 4.47
CA TYR A 29 1.36 9.60 4.16
C TYR A 29 1.85 8.22 3.75
N CYS A 30 1.30 7.16 4.33
CA CYS A 30 1.62 5.80 3.92
C CYS A 30 0.38 4.96 3.64
N ILE A 31 0.54 4.04 2.69
CA ILE A 31 -0.33 2.87 2.50
C ILE A 31 0.51 1.66 2.86
N GLU A 32 0.08 0.92 3.89
CA GLU A 32 0.88 -0.13 4.52
C GLU A 32 0.15 -1.47 4.48
N LYS A 33 0.87 -2.53 4.14
CA LYS A 33 0.40 -3.90 4.36
C LYS A 33 0.81 -4.32 5.76
N ILE A 34 -0.18 -4.52 6.62
CA ILE A 34 0.04 -4.88 8.02
C ILE A 34 -0.54 -6.25 8.34
N TYR A 35 0.11 -6.98 9.24
CA TYR A 35 -0.47 -8.18 9.86
C TYR A 35 -1.00 -7.82 11.25
N VAL A 36 -2.31 -7.93 11.46
CA VAL A 36 -2.96 -7.62 12.73
C VAL A 36 -2.93 -8.85 13.63
N LYS A 37 -2.09 -8.83 14.68
CA LYS A 37 -1.81 -10.00 15.51
C LYS A 37 -3.05 -10.59 16.18
N LYS A 38 -3.94 -9.73 16.71
CA LYS A 38 -5.17 -10.15 17.39
C LYS A 38 -6.17 -10.82 16.44
N LEU A 39 -6.27 -10.32 15.21
CA LEU A 39 -7.23 -10.80 14.21
C LEU A 39 -6.64 -11.87 13.28
N LYS A 40 -5.31 -12.09 13.36
CA LYS A 40 -4.55 -13.06 12.57
C LYS A 40 -4.79 -12.93 11.06
N ARG A 41 -4.82 -11.69 10.56
CA ARG A 41 -5.05 -11.39 9.14
C ARG A 41 -4.27 -10.19 8.66
N PHE A 42 -4.08 -10.11 7.35
CA PHE A 42 -3.51 -8.94 6.69
C PHE A 42 -4.57 -7.88 6.39
N GLU A 43 -4.19 -6.63 6.56
CA GLU A 43 -4.98 -5.45 6.22
C GLU A 43 -4.11 -4.42 5.51
N ILE A 44 -4.74 -3.55 4.72
CA ILE A 44 -4.19 -2.34 4.16
C ILE A 44 -4.56 -1.20 5.11
N ARG A 45 -3.54 -0.53 5.65
CA ARG A 45 -3.66 0.61 6.53
C ARG A 45 -3.30 1.90 5.82
N PHE A 46 -4.12 2.93 6.01
CA PHE A 46 -3.79 4.31 5.63
C PHE A 46 -3.30 5.03 6.88
N SER A 47 -2.04 5.47 6.87
CA SER A 47 -1.40 6.09 8.04
C SER A 47 -0.85 7.47 7.73
N LEU A 48 -0.94 8.34 8.72
CA LEU A 48 -0.38 9.68 8.70
C LEU A 48 0.65 9.81 9.82
N TYR A 49 1.84 10.26 9.48
CA TYR A 49 2.90 10.56 10.43
C TYR A 49 3.26 12.04 10.34
N LYS A 50 3.57 12.65 11.48
CA LYS A 50 4.02 14.03 11.59
C LYS A 50 5.27 14.12 12.44
N ASP A 51 6.25 14.87 11.98
CA ASP A 51 7.41 15.21 12.79
C ASP A 51 7.02 16.24 13.84
N LEU A 52 7.26 15.92 15.10
CA LEU A 52 7.20 16.89 16.20
C LEU A 52 8.62 17.16 16.67
N THR A 53 8.87 18.38 17.16
CA THR A 53 10.17 18.74 17.75
C THR A 53 10.57 17.72 18.83
N GLY A 54 11.65 16.98 18.61
CA GLY A 54 12.13 15.92 19.51
C GLY A 54 11.50 14.53 19.32
N HIS A 55 10.50 14.38 18.45
CA HIS A 55 9.84 13.11 18.12
C HIS A 55 9.59 12.99 16.61
N PRO A 56 10.58 12.51 15.84
CA PRO A 56 10.38 12.24 14.42
C PRO A 56 9.31 11.16 14.23
N GLU A 57 8.49 11.33 13.20
CA GLU A 57 7.48 10.37 12.73
C GLU A 57 6.46 9.95 13.80
N LYS A 58 5.91 10.92 14.55
CA LYS A 58 4.79 10.63 15.45
C LYS A 58 3.56 10.21 14.64
N TYR A 59 3.07 9.01 14.95
CA TYR A 59 1.85 8.48 14.38
C TYR A 59 0.61 9.27 14.82
N ILE A 60 -0.21 9.68 13.86
CA ILE A 60 -1.51 10.32 14.07
C ILE A 60 -2.61 9.27 13.91
N ALA A 61 -3.69 9.41 14.67
CA ALA A 61 -4.84 8.51 14.58
C ALA A 61 -5.30 8.36 13.13
N ARG A 62 -5.47 7.11 12.72
CA ARG A 62 -5.73 6.69 11.34
C ARG A 62 -7.22 6.66 11.01
N SER A 63 -7.52 6.91 9.74
CA SER A 63 -8.89 6.96 9.23
C SER A 63 -9.41 5.62 8.72
N LEU A 64 -8.53 4.70 8.28
CA LEU A 64 -8.95 3.47 7.60
C LEU A 64 -7.96 2.30 7.72
N ASP A 65 -8.50 1.14 8.08
CA ASP A 65 -7.88 -0.18 7.84
C ASP A 65 -8.91 -1.13 7.25
N VAL A 66 -8.53 -1.82 6.19
CA VAL A 66 -9.42 -2.74 5.46
C VAL A 66 -8.61 -3.87 4.87
N THR A 67 -9.21 -5.04 4.69
CA THR A 67 -8.59 -6.10 3.87
C THR A 67 -8.47 -5.66 2.40
N GLU A 68 -7.65 -6.35 1.62
CA GLU A 68 -7.50 -6.05 0.18
C GLU A 68 -8.83 -6.16 -0.58
N LEU A 69 -9.70 -7.12 -0.22
CA LEU A 69 -11.02 -7.30 -0.84
C LEU A 69 -12.01 -6.19 -0.47
N GLU A 70 -12.00 -5.75 0.78
CA GLU A 70 -12.80 -4.62 1.24
C GLU A 70 -12.34 -3.33 0.55
N LEU A 71 -11.03 -3.14 0.38
CA LEU A 71 -10.49 -1.98 -0.36
C LEU A 71 -10.92 -2.00 -1.84
N ILE A 72 -10.87 -3.15 -2.51
CA ILE A 72 -11.37 -3.28 -3.89
C ILE A 72 -12.85 -2.92 -3.96
N SER A 73 -13.64 -3.40 -3.01
CA SER A 73 -15.08 -3.12 -2.95
C SER A 73 -15.36 -1.63 -2.74
N LEU A 74 -14.59 -0.98 -1.86
CA LEU A 74 -14.68 0.46 -1.62
C LEU A 74 -14.30 1.28 -2.85
N LEU A 75 -13.20 0.93 -3.52
CA LEU A 75 -12.77 1.60 -4.75
C LEU A 75 -13.79 1.43 -5.87
N LYS A 76 -14.41 0.24 -6.00
CA LYS A 76 -15.48 0.00 -6.97
C LYS A 76 -16.68 0.94 -6.74
N ASP A 77 -17.19 1.00 -5.51
CA ASP A 77 -18.31 1.88 -5.16
C ASP A 77 -17.96 3.36 -5.38
N ALA A 78 -16.73 3.77 -5.05
CA ALA A 78 -16.25 5.13 -5.28
C ALA A 78 -16.18 5.51 -6.78
N ILE A 79 -15.77 4.57 -7.64
CA ILE A 79 -15.77 4.75 -9.10
C ILE A 79 -17.22 4.87 -9.61
N GLU A 80 -18.11 3.97 -9.20
CA GLU A 80 -19.53 3.99 -9.62
C GLU A 80 -20.24 5.29 -9.20
N LYS A 81 -19.83 5.87 -8.07
CA LYS A 81 -20.35 7.16 -7.56
C LYS A 81 -19.59 8.40 -8.06
N ASN A 82 -18.69 8.25 -9.03
CA ASN A 82 -17.91 9.35 -9.62
C ASN A 82 -17.11 10.17 -8.59
N VAL A 83 -16.56 9.52 -7.54
CA VAL A 83 -15.68 10.18 -6.56
C VAL A 83 -14.35 10.60 -7.22
N PHE A 84 -13.89 9.84 -8.22
CA PHE A 84 -12.65 10.09 -8.95
C PHE A 84 -12.92 10.69 -10.32
N THR A 85 -12.02 11.56 -10.78
CA THR A 85 -12.06 12.08 -12.14
C THR A 85 -11.69 11.01 -13.15
N SER A 86 -12.13 11.15 -14.40
CA SER A 86 -11.74 10.26 -15.49
C SER A 86 -10.22 10.25 -15.70
N GLU A 87 -9.57 11.41 -15.59
CA GLU A 87 -8.11 11.55 -15.68
C GLU A 87 -7.39 10.71 -14.61
N MET A 88 -7.84 10.79 -13.35
CA MET A 88 -7.28 9.98 -12.27
C MET A 88 -7.46 8.48 -12.53
N ILE A 89 -8.64 8.07 -12.99
CA ILE A 89 -8.92 6.65 -13.32
C ILE A 89 -7.99 6.16 -14.44
N ASP A 90 -7.76 6.98 -15.47
CA ASP A 90 -6.86 6.66 -16.58
C ASP A 90 -5.40 6.51 -16.13
N GLU A 91 -4.92 7.42 -15.27
CA GLU A 91 -3.59 7.33 -14.68
C GLU A 91 -3.43 6.08 -13.81
N MET A 92 -4.42 5.79 -12.96
CA MET A 92 -4.44 4.56 -12.16
C MET A 92 -4.40 3.31 -13.04
N SER A 93 -5.18 3.28 -14.12
CA SER A 93 -5.21 2.17 -15.08
C SER A 93 -3.84 1.93 -15.73
N LYS A 94 -3.14 3.01 -16.13
CA LYS A 94 -1.78 2.95 -16.68
C LYS A 94 -0.78 2.40 -15.66
N LEU A 95 -0.80 2.90 -14.42
CA LEU A 95 0.08 2.44 -13.33
C LEU A 95 -0.12 0.95 -13.01
N LEU A 96 -1.38 0.49 -12.95
CA LEU A 96 -1.69 -0.92 -12.68
C LEU A 96 -1.29 -1.83 -13.84
N SER A 97 -1.38 -1.34 -15.07
CA SER A 97 -1.03 -2.10 -16.28
C SER A 97 0.48 -2.24 -16.46
N SER A 98 1.27 -1.22 -16.09
CA SER A 98 2.74 -1.27 -16.18
C SER A 98 3.35 -2.24 -15.16
N SER A 99 2.78 -2.30 -13.96
CA SER A 99 3.20 -3.22 -12.89
C SER A 99 3.15 -4.71 -13.31
N LYS A 100 2.20 -5.09 -14.16
CA LYS A 100 2.07 -6.47 -14.66
C LYS A 100 3.19 -6.90 -15.61
N LYS A 101 3.79 -5.97 -16.38
CA LYS A 101 4.81 -6.28 -17.40
C LYS A 101 6.16 -6.71 -16.84
N ASN A 102 6.51 -6.28 -15.62
CA ASN A 102 7.78 -6.65 -14.96
C ASN A 102 7.83 -8.10 -14.45
N SER A 103 6.75 -8.86 -14.59
CA SER A 103 6.66 -10.26 -14.14
C SER A 103 7.07 -11.30 -15.20
N ILE A 104 7.36 -10.88 -16.45
CA ILE A 104 7.53 -11.80 -17.60
C ILE A 104 8.99 -11.89 -18.10
N THR A 105 9.91 -11.03 -17.67
CA THR A 105 11.29 -10.99 -18.18
C THR A 105 12.32 -11.71 -17.29
N TYR A 106 12.12 -12.98 -16.93
CA TYR A 106 13.19 -13.83 -16.35
C TYR A 106 13.07 -15.31 -16.74
N TYR A 107 12.90 -15.63 -18.02
CA TYR A 107 13.16 -16.99 -18.53
C TYR A 107 13.61 -16.94 -19.99
N HIS A 108 14.81 -16.43 -20.27
CA HIS A 108 15.54 -16.87 -21.46
C HIS A 108 17.01 -16.43 -21.47
N THR A 109 17.88 -17.05 -20.66
CA THR A 109 19.27 -17.30 -21.10
C THR A 109 19.91 -18.43 -20.30
N PHE A 110 19.61 -19.67 -20.68
CA PHE A 110 20.57 -20.76 -20.67
C PHE A 110 20.22 -21.67 -21.85
N ILE A 111 21.22 -22.38 -22.38
CA ILE A 111 21.24 -23.15 -23.65
C ILE A 111 21.42 -22.19 -24.85
N TYR A 112 22.56 -22.07 -25.55
CA TYR A 112 23.61 -22.98 -26.04
C TYR A 112 24.94 -22.16 -26.02
N LEU A 113 26.17 -22.64 -25.83
CA LEU A 113 26.89 -23.91 -26.00
C LEU A 113 28.12 -23.84 -25.07
#